data_AF-A0A349X0D7-F1
#
_entry.id   AF-A0A349X0D7-F1
#
_cell.length_a   1.000
_cell.length_b   1.000
_cell.length_c   1.000
_cell.angle_alpha   90.00
_cell.angle_beta   90.00
_cell.angle_gamma   90.00
#
_symmetry.space_group_name_H-M   'P 1'
#
loop_
_entity.id
_entity.type
_entity.pdbx_description
1 polymer ?
#
loop_
_entity_poly.entity_id
_entity_poly.type
_entity_poly.pdbx_seq_one_letter_code
_entity_poly.pdbx_strand_id
1 'polypeptide(L)'
;MKVIAEGRPQKGWAKEFVCTGEGNGGGGCAAVLLVEHGDLYITHHYDYGGGHDTYTTFRCGACGVQTDIKHYTGPSVTKGR
;
A
#
# COMPACT_ATOMS: atom_id res chain seq x y z
N MET A 1 17.64 -26.23 10.93
CA MET A 1 16.98 -25.95 9.64
C MET A 1 18.04 -25.88 8.55
N LYS A 2 17.87 -26.60 7.43
CA LYS A 2 18.80 -26.58 6.29
C LYS A 2 18.03 -26.28 5.02
N VAL A 3 18.49 -25.30 4.24
CA VAL A 3 17.96 -25.02 2.90
C VAL A 3 18.49 -26.11 1.96
N ILE A 4 17.59 -26.84 1.30
CA ILE A 4 17.93 -27.91 0.34
C ILE A 4 17.70 -27.51 -1.13
N ALA A 5 17.02 -26.39 -1.34
CA ALA A 5 16.85 -25.72 -2.62
C ALA A 5 16.62 -24.23 -2.33
N GLU A 6 17.30 -23.35 -3.07
CA GLU A 6 17.08 -21.91 -2.93
C GLU A 6 15.71 -21.52 -3.48
N GLY A 7 15.00 -20.66 -2.73
CA GLY A 7 13.79 -20.02 -3.23
C GLY A 7 14.09 -18.94 -4.26
N ARG A 8 13.06 -18.43 -4.93
CA ARG A 8 13.22 -17.28 -5.82
C ARG A 8 13.78 -16.08 -5.03
N PRO A 9 14.88 -15.45 -5.49
CA PRO A 9 15.38 -14.24 -4.84
C PRO A 9 14.30 -13.16 -4.93
N GLN A 10 13.91 -12.61 -3.78
CA GLN A 10 13.02 -11.45 -3.74
C GLN A 10 13.82 -10.24 -4.20
N LYS A 11 13.70 -9.92 -5.50
CA LYS A 11 14.30 -8.74 -6.11
C LYS A 11 13.22 -7.68 -6.23
N GLY A 12 13.30 -6.66 -5.37
CA GLY A 12 12.35 -5.56 -5.30
C GLY A 12 12.75 -4.60 -4.19
N TRP A 13 12.06 -3.46 -4.13
CA TRP A 13 12.13 -2.60 -2.96
C TRP A 13 10.92 -2.90 -2.07
N ALA A 14 11.12 -2.72 -0.78
CA ALA A 14 10.04 -2.66 0.20
C ALA A 14 10.29 -1.46 1.10
N LYS A 15 9.23 -0.84 1.62
CA LYS A 15 9.33 0.24 2.62
C LYS A 15 8.36 -0.02 3.75
N GLU A 16 8.75 0.38 4.95
CA GLU A 16 7.90 0.31 6.12
C GLU A 16 6.78 1.35 6.04
N PHE A 17 5.55 0.89 6.24
CA PHE A 17 4.38 1.74 6.45
C PHE A 17 3.59 1.27 7.65
N VAL A 18 3.00 2.22 8.36
CA VAL A 18 2.08 1.94 9.47
C VAL A 18 0.67 1.82 8.91
N CYS A 19 -0.07 0.77 9.29
CA CYS A 19 -1.49 0.69 9.03
C CYS A 19 -2.25 1.67 9.92
N THR A 20 -2.64 2.82 9.36
CA THR A 20 -3.39 3.87 10.06
C THR A 20 -4.88 3.87 9.74
N GLY A 21 -5.26 3.32 8.58
CA GLY A 21 -6.62 3.46 8.03
C GLY A 21 -6.88 4.82 7.42
N GLU A 22 -5.85 5.67 7.33
CA GLU A 22 -6.01 7.04 6.86
C GLU A 22 -6.47 7.09 5.39
N GLY A 23 -7.31 8.07 5.09
CA GLY A 23 -7.98 8.21 3.78
C GLY A 23 -9.15 7.25 3.55
N ASN A 24 -9.32 6.23 4.40
CA ASN A 24 -10.30 5.16 4.21
C ASN A 24 -11.16 4.89 5.46
N GLY A 25 -11.57 5.95 6.16
CA GLY A 25 -12.44 5.86 7.35
C GLY A 25 -11.71 5.59 8.67
N GLY A 26 -10.37 5.48 8.66
CA GLY A 26 -9.57 5.24 9.85
C GLY A 26 -9.57 3.78 10.32
N GLY A 27 -9.22 3.56 11.59
CA GLY A 27 -9.30 2.24 12.23
C GLY A 27 -8.17 1.27 11.88
N GLY A 28 -7.02 1.76 11.43
CA GLY A 28 -5.84 0.91 11.24
C GLY A 28 -5.35 0.28 12.55
N CYS A 29 -4.77 -0.92 12.44
CA CYS A 29 -4.30 -1.69 13.60
C CYS A 29 -2.91 -1.31 14.12
N ALA A 30 -2.31 -0.23 13.59
CA ALA A 30 -0.96 0.23 13.92
C ALA A 30 0.18 -0.76 13.62
N ALA A 31 -0.09 -1.85 12.89
CA ALA A 31 0.96 -2.74 12.41
C ALA A 31 1.94 -2.00 11.48
N VAL A 32 3.23 -2.24 11.67
CA VAL A 32 4.28 -1.84 10.73
C VAL A 32 4.44 -2.96 9.70
N LEU A 33 4.26 -2.62 8.42
CA LEU A 33 4.29 -3.57 7.30
C LEU A 33 5.43 -3.19 6.35
N LEU A 34 6.14 -4.19 5.84
CA LEU A 34 6.96 -4.01 4.65
C LEU A 34 6.03 -4.10 3.43
N VAL A 35 5.81 -2.96 2.78
CA VAL A 35 4.95 -2.84 1.59
C VAL A 35 5.83 -2.81 0.35
N GLU A 36 5.51 -3.65 -0.61
CA GLU A 36 6.17 -3.74 -1.91
C GLU A 36 5.37 -3.02 -3.01
N HIS A 37 5.98 -2.81 -4.17
CA HIS A 37 5.29 -2.16 -5.31
C HIS A 37 3.99 -2.87 -5.72
N GLY A 38 3.96 -4.20 -5.62
CA GLY A 38 2.78 -5.02 -5.98
C GLY A 38 1.62 -4.91 -4.99
N ASP A 39 1.86 -4.42 -3.77
CA ASP A 39 0.83 -4.21 -2.76
C ASP A 39 0.09 -2.88 -2.94
N LEU A 40 0.65 -1.98 -3.77
CA LEU A 40 0.13 -0.65 -3.98
C LEU A 40 -0.86 -0.61 -5.14
N TYR A 41 -1.91 0.17 -4.96
CA TYR A 41 -2.87 0.48 -6.01
C TYR A 41 -3.35 1.92 -5.89
N ILE A 42 -3.97 2.42 -6.96
CA ILE A 42 -4.49 3.77 -7.01
C ILE A 42 -5.96 3.78 -6.60
N THR A 43 -6.32 4.66 -5.68
CA THR A 43 -7.70 5.01 -5.35
C THR A 43 -7.99 6.45 -5.75
N HIS A 44 -9.27 6.77 -5.86
CA HIS A 44 -9.74 8.08 -6.30
C HIS A 44 -10.84 8.59 -5.37
N HIS A 45 -10.84 9.88 -5.11
CA HIS A 45 -11.94 10.58 -4.45
C HIS A 45 -12.52 11.62 -5.40
N TYR A 46 -13.84 11.69 -5.48
CA TYR A 46 -14.57 12.64 -6.28
C TYR A 46 -15.53 13.39 -5.37
N ASP A 47 -15.53 14.71 -5.45
CA ASP A 47 -16.50 15.54 -4.74
C ASP A 47 -17.65 15.97 -5.67
N TYR A 48 -18.73 16.49 -5.07
CA TYR A 48 -19.89 16.97 -5.81
C TYR A 48 -19.65 18.29 -6.57
N GLY A 49 -18.55 18.99 -6.30
CA GLY A 49 -18.11 20.21 -6.98
C GLY A 49 -17.24 19.96 -8.21
N GLY A 50 -16.91 18.70 -8.51
CA GLY A 50 -16.05 18.30 -9.62
C GLY A 50 -14.56 18.17 -9.28
N GLY A 51 -14.20 18.26 -8.00
CA GLY A 51 -12.85 17.95 -7.51
C GLY A 51 -12.54 16.46 -7.67
N HIS A 52 -11.27 16.18 -7.99
CA HIS A 52 -10.76 14.83 -8.19
C HIS A 52 -9.37 14.68 -7.57
N ASP A 53 -9.29 13.82 -6.57
CA ASP A 53 -8.04 13.46 -5.93
C ASP A 53 -7.65 12.02 -6.25
N THR A 54 -6.35 11.75 -6.24
CA THR A 54 -5.78 10.44 -6.50
C THR A 54 -4.78 10.09 -5.40
N TYR A 55 -4.90 8.88 -4.85
CA TYR A 55 -4.07 8.42 -3.74
C TYR A 55 -3.39 7.10 -4.08
N THR A 56 -2.21 6.90 -3.50
CA THR A 56 -1.55 5.60 -3.49
C THR A 56 -1.94 4.88 -2.21
N THR A 57 -2.53 3.71 -2.34
CA THR A 57 -3.17 2.98 -1.24
C THR A 57 -2.59 1.59 -1.15
N PHE A 58 -2.52 1.03 0.06
CA PHE A 58 -2.28 -0.39 0.30
C PHE A 58 -3.35 -0.97 1.21
N ARG A 59 -3.51 -2.30 1.18
CA ARG A 59 -4.37 -3.03 2.10
C ARG A 59 -3.52 -3.73 3.16
N CYS A 60 -3.84 -3.50 4.44
CA CYS A 60 -3.11 -4.12 5.54
C CYS A 60 -3.30 -5.64 5.56
N GLY A 61 -2.22 -6.41 5.51
CA GLY A 61 -2.27 -7.87 5.62
C GLY A 61 -2.71 -8.38 7.01
N ALA A 62 -2.63 -7.56 8.06
CA ALA A 62 -2.99 -7.95 9.43
C ALA A 62 -4.46 -7.75 9.77
N CYS A 63 -5.08 -6.63 9.33
CA CYS A 63 -6.48 -6.30 9.66
C CYS A 63 -7.38 -6.07 8.44
N GLY A 64 -6.82 -6.06 7.23
CA GLY A 64 -7.57 -5.86 5.99
C GLY A 64 -7.98 -4.42 5.70
N VAL A 65 -7.70 -3.47 6.60
CA VAL A 65 -8.00 -2.03 6.44
C VAL A 65 -7.10 -1.41 5.36
N GLN A 66 -7.66 -0.52 4.56
CA GLN A 66 -6.95 0.23 3.52
C GLN A 66 -6.30 1.48 4.11
N THR A 67 -5.13 1.88 3.63
CA THR A 67 -4.43 3.07 4.11
C THR A 67 -3.82 3.81 2.94
N ASP A 68 -4.13 5.10 2.84
CA ASP A 68 -3.54 6.00 1.86
C ASP A 68 -2.17 6.47 2.33
N ILE A 69 -1.20 6.40 1.44
CA ILE A 69 0.17 6.83 1.70
C ILE A 69 0.27 8.32 1.40
N LYS A 70 0.41 9.12 2.46
CA LYS A 70 0.74 10.54 2.34
C LYS A 70 2.12 10.72 1.71
N HIS A 71 2.19 11.60 0.73
CA HIS A 71 3.44 12.00 0.06
C HIS A 71 4.28 10.78 -0.41
N TYR A 72 3.64 9.84 -1.10
CA TYR A 72 4.35 8.70 -1.67
C TYR A 72 5.47 9.16 -2.62
N THR A 73 6.71 8.77 -2.32
CA THR A 73 7.92 9.11 -3.11
C THR A 73 8.53 7.90 -3.80
N GLY A 74 7.82 6.76 -3.85
CA GLY A 74 8.32 5.54 -4.47
C GLY A 74 8.05 5.49 -5.99
N PRO A 75 8.41 4.37 -6.65
CA PRO A 75 8.13 4.18 -8.08
C PRO A 75 6.64 4.31 -8.39
N SER A 76 6.32 4.86 -9.57
CA SER A 76 4.93 5.12 -9.98
C SER A 76 4.09 3.83 -9.95
N VAL A 77 2.91 3.95 -9.35
CA VAL A 77 1.91 2.88 -9.34
C VAL A 77 1.04 3.10 -10.58
N THR A 78 1.23 2.27 -11.61
CA THR A 78 0.40 2.34 -12.82
C THR A 78 -0.97 1.74 -12.53
N LYS A 79 -2.05 2.33 -13.07
CA LYS A 79 -3.37 1.68 -13.08
C LYS A 79 -3.22 0.28 -13.67
N GLY A 80 -3.58 -0.73 -12.89
CA GLY A 80 -3.77 -2.09 -13.41
C GLY A 80 -4.70 -2.04 -14.61
N ARG A 81 -4.28 -2.66 -15.72
CA ARG A 81 -5.09 -2.84 -16.93
C ARG A 81 -6.34 -3.65 -16.64
#